data_AF-A0A1F9SNX7-F1
#
_entry.id   AF-A0A1F9SNX7-F1
#
_cell.length_a   1.000
_cell.length_b   1.000
_cell.length_c   1.000
_cell.angle_alpha   90.00
_cell.angle_beta   90.00
_cell.angle_gamma   90.00
#
_symmetry.space_group_name_H-M   'P 1'
#
loop_
_entity.id
_entity.type
_entity.pdbx_description
1 polymer ?
#
loop_
_entity_poly.entity_id
_entity_poly.type
_entity_poly.pdbx_seq_one_letter_code
_entity_poly.pdbx_strand_id
1 'polypeptide(L)'
;MKKVRQGFTLIELMIVVAIIGILAAIAIPKFADLINKSKEGATKGALSSVRSALQVYYGDNEGWFPTDDFAGSLLLNAKYINEIPMAKLPTTGHADSKVVMTFSSASVSGVFDPGTTGTGVVENPLGTGGGGWAYFNDPTVSAIWGTFVANCVHEDIKGQSLTGNQATWSTF
;
A
#
# COMPACT_ATOMS: atom_id res chain seq x y z
N MET A 1 -44.63 11.73 48.63
CA MET A 1 -44.14 12.83 47.77
C MET A 1 -43.91 12.29 46.37
N LYS A 2 -44.63 12.79 45.36
CA LYS A 2 -44.53 12.33 43.96
C LYS A 2 -43.35 13.07 43.33
N LYS A 3 -42.26 12.36 42.99
CA LYS A 3 -41.13 12.97 42.27
C LYS A 3 -41.62 13.40 40.88
N VAL A 4 -41.57 14.71 40.61
CA VAL A 4 -41.81 15.25 39.27
C VAL A 4 -40.64 14.82 38.40
N ARG A 5 -40.90 14.05 37.33
CA ARG A 5 -39.86 13.68 36.35
C ARG A 5 -39.56 14.91 35.51
N GLN A 6 -38.37 15.49 35.67
CA GLN A 6 -37.87 16.54 34.78
C GLN A 6 -37.52 15.89 33.44
N GLY A 7 -38.18 16.32 32.36
CA GLY A 7 -37.85 15.92 30.99
C GLY A 7 -36.83 16.90 30.39
N PHE A 8 -36.03 16.42 29.45
CA PHE A 8 -35.16 17.25 28.62
C PHE A 8 -35.99 18.20 27.75
N THR A 9 -35.53 19.44 27.58
CA THR A 9 -36.15 20.40 26.67
C THR A 9 -35.72 20.13 25.22
N LEU A 10 -36.60 20.42 24.25
CA LEU A 10 -36.25 20.33 22.83
C LEU A 10 -35.09 21.25 22.45
N ILE A 11 -34.99 22.42 23.11
CA ILE A 11 -33.92 23.37 22.84
C ILE A 11 -32.55 22.88 23.34
N GLU A 12 -32.51 22.19 24.49
CA GLU A 12 -31.28 21.54 24.97
C GLU A 12 -30.79 20.50 23.96
N LEU A 13 -31.70 19.69 23.43
CA LEU A 13 -31.34 18.66 22.45
C LEU A 13 -30.88 19.28 21.12
N MET A 14 -31.52 20.36 20.67
CA MET A 14 -31.11 21.07 19.45
C MET A 14 -29.70 21.67 19.56
N ILE A 15 -29.36 22.29 20.69
CA ILE A 15 -28.03 22.86 20.92
C ILE A 15 -26.97 21.75 20.94
N VAL A 16 -27.27 20.61 21.57
CA VAL A 16 -26.34 19.47 21.63
C VAL A 16 -26.04 18.93 20.23
N VAL A 17 -27.05 18.73 19.39
CA VAL A 17 -26.85 18.23 18.02
C VAL A 17 -26.11 19.27 17.16
N ALA A 18 -26.36 20.56 17.36
CA ALA A 18 -25.62 21.63 16.69
C ALA A 18 -24.12 21.60 17.05
N ILE A 19 -23.78 21.45 18.33
CA ILE A 19 -22.38 21.34 18.79
C ILE A 19 -21.71 20.08 18.22
N ILE A 20 -22.38 18.93 18.29
CA ILE A 20 -21.86 17.67 17.72
C ILE A 20 -21.64 17.81 16.20
N GLY A 21 -22.53 18.50 15.48
CA GLY A 21 -22.39 18.78 14.05
C GLY A 21 -21.12 19.58 13.72
N ILE A 22 -20.83 20.62 14.49
CA ILE A 22 -19.61 21.43 14.32
C ILE A 22 -18.35 20.60 14.59
N LEU A 23 -18.35 19.82 15.68
CA LEU A 23 -17.22 18.95 16.03
C LEU A 23 -16.99 17.88 14.96
N ALA A 24 -18.05 17.24 14.46
CA ALA A 24 -17.98 16.22 13.43
C ALA A 24 -17.41 16.77 12.11
N ALA A 25 -17.82 17.97 11.69
CA ALA A 25 -17.35 18.59 10.46
C ALA A 25 -15.82 18.79 10.43
N ILE A 26 -15.21 19.10 11.57
CA ILE A 26 -13.75 19.27 11.69
C ILE A 26 -13.04 17.93 11.93
N ALA A 27 -13.67 17.03 12.70
CA ALA A 27 -13.04 15.77 13.11
C ALA A 27 -13.00 14.73 11.98
N ILE A 28 -14.04 14.61 11.16
CA ILE A 28 -14.14 13.62 10.08
C ILE A 28 -12.98 13.71 9.08
N PRO A 29 -12.67 14.87 8.46
CA PRO A 29 -11.57 14.95 7.50
C PRO A 29 -10.22 14.64 8.16
N LYS A 30 -9.97 15.16 9.37
CA LYS A 30 -8.74 14.88 10.13
C LYS A 30 -8.58 13.40 10.46
N PHE A 31 -9.67 12.72 10.81
CA PHE A 31 -9.63 11.29 11.12
C PHE A 31 -9.36 10.44 9.87
N ALA A 32 -9.92 10.82 8.71
CA ALA A 32 -9.61 10.18 7.43
C ALA A 32 -8.11 10.28 7.09
N ASP A 33 -7.49 11.45 7.29
CA ASP A 33 -6.06 11.64 7.07
C ASP A 33 -5.20 10.78 8.01
N LEU A 34 -5.60 10.69 9.29
CA LEU A 34 -4.92 9.83 10.27
C LEU A 34 -4.98 8.35 9.87
N ILE A 35 -6.12 7.87 9.36
CA ILE A 35 -6.24 6.51 8.83
C ILE A 35 -5.30 6.31 7.65
N ASN A 36 -5.26 7.25 6.70
CA ASN A 36 -4.38 7.16 5.53
C ASN A 36 -2.90 7.10 5.95
N LYS A 37 -2.49 7.96 6.88
CA LYS A 37 -1.12 7.94 7.43
C LYS A 37 -0.80 6.62 8.16
N SER A 38 -1.76 6.07 8.89
CA SER A 38 -1.63 4.76 9.54
C SER A 38 -1.45 3.63 8.51
N LYS A 39 -2.20 3.66 7.40
CA LYS A 39 -2.09 2.66 6.32
C LYS A 39 -0.72 2.74 5.65
N GLU A 40 -0.26 3.95 5.31
CA GLU A 40 1.06 4.16 4.74
C GLU A 40 2.17 3.63 5.68
N GLY A 41 2.10 3.97 6.98
CA GLY A 41 3.04 3.45 7.98
C GLY A 41 3.05 1.93 8.07
N ALA A 42 1.88 1.28 8.00
CA ALA A 42 1.77 -0.17 7.98
C ALA A 42 2.44 -0.76 6.72
N THR A 43 2.22 -0.15 5.55
CA THR A 43 2.83 -0.57 4.28
C THR A 43 4.35 -0.39 4.29
N LYS A 44 4.87 0.67 4.93
CA LYS A 44 6.33 0.85 5.12
C LYS A 44 6.95 -0.26 5.96
N GLY A 45 6.30 -0.63 7.06
CA GLY A 45 6.74 -1.74 7.90
C GLY A 45 6.72 -3.06 7.15
N ALA A 46 5.62 -3.32 6.43
CA ALA A 46 5.46 -4.48 5.56
C ALA A 46 6.55 -4.54 4.48
N LEU A 47 6.79 -3.44 3.76
CA LEU A 47 7.83 -3.31 2.75
C LEU A 47 9.22 -3.63 3.31
N SER A 48 9.54 -3.10 4.49
CA SER A 48 10.82 -3.34 5.16
C SER A 48 11.00 -4.81 5.51
N SER A 49 9.95 -5.48 6.00
CA SER A 49 10.01 -6.91 6.32
C SER A 49 10.33 -7.79 5.11
N VAL A 50 9.73 -7.50 3.95
CA VAL A 50 10.00 -8.25 2.71
C VAL A 50 11.40 -7.93 2.18
N ARG A 51 11.82 -6.67 2.22
CA ARG A 51 13.20 -6.28 1.83
C ARG A 51 14.24 -6.98 2.70
N SER A 52 14.03 -7.08 4.01
CA SER A 52 14.92 -7.83 4.90
C SER A 52 14.98 -9.31 4.51
N ALA A 53 13.85 -9.95 4.22
CA ALA A 53 13.80 -11.33 3.76
C ALA A 53 14.56 -11.53 2.44
N LEU A 54 14.42 -10.59 1.49
CA LEU A 54 15.17 -10.58 0.23
C LEU A 54 16.68 -10.46 0.45
N GLN A 55 17.14 -9.64 1.40
CA GLN A 55 18.56 -9.52 1.70
C GLN A 55 19.13 -10.81 2.30
N VAL A 56 18.37 -11.51 3.14
CA VAL A 56 18.78 -12.83 3.66
C VAL A 56 18.83 -13.85 2.52
N TYR A 57 17.80 -13.88 1.65
CA TYR A 57 17.81 -14.73 0.46
C TYR A 57 19.04 -14.46 -0.41
N TYR A 58 19.34 -13.19 -0.67
CA TYR A 58 20.49 -12.78 -1.47
C TYR A 58 21.82 -13.31 -0.89
N GLY A 59 22.01 -13.23 0.43
CA GLY A 59 23.18 -13.78 1.10
C GLY A 59 23.27 -15.31 1.01
N ASP A 60 22.15 -16.01 1.15
CA ASP A 60 22.08 -17.47 1.09
C ASP A 60 22.27 -18.03 -0.33
N ASN A 61 21.98 -17.22 -1.36
CA ASN A 61 22.06 -17.62 -2.76
C ASN A 61 23.23 -16.93 -3.49
N GLU A 62 24.35 -16.73 -2.79
CA GLU A 62 25.60 -16.25 -3.40
C GLU A 62 25.46 -14.94 -4.18
N GLY A 63 24.59 -14.04 -3.71
CA GLY A 63 24.34 -12.77 -4.35
C GLY A 63 23.34 -12.81 -5.50
N TRP A 64 22.44 -13.79 -5.51
CA TRP A 64 21.33 -13.87 -6.46
C TRP A 64 20.00 -13.55 -5.81
N PHE A 65 19.25 -12.63 -6.41
CA PHE A 65 17.84 -12.44 -6.09
C PHE A 65 16.95 -13.42 -6.86
N PRO A 66 15.72 -13.72 -6.40
CA PRO A 66 14.80 -14.59 -7.11
C PRO A 66 14.55 -14.13 -8.55
N THR A 67 14.62 -15.03 -9.53
CA THR A 67 14.40 -14.69 -10.95
C THR A 67 13.04 -15.14 -11.48
N ASP A 68 12.36 -16.10 -10.85
CA ASP A 68 11.20 -16.77 -11.49
C ASP A 68 9.95 -16.68 -10.60
N ASP A 69 9.94 -17.40 -9.48
CA ASP A 69 8.85 -17.42 -8.52
C ASP A 69 9.25 -16.72 -7.23
N PHE A 70 8.85 -15.46 -7.09
CA PHE A 70 9.12 -14.67 -5.89
C PHE A 70 8.53 -15.32 -4.63
N ALA A 71 7.25 -15.69 -4.69
CA ALA A 71 6.53 -16.23 -3.53
C ALA A 71 7.10 -17.60 -3.15
N GLY A 72 7.30 -18.48 -4.12
CA GLY A 72 7.95 -19.78 -3.91
C GLY A 72 9.35 -19.65 -3.34
N SER A 73 10.14 -18.66 -3.77
CA SER A 73 11.51 -18.46 -3.29
C SER A 73 11.58 -17.94 -1.85
N LEU A 74 10.72 -16.99 -1.48
CA LEU A 74 10.75 -16.36 -0.16
C LEU A 74 9.95 -17.11 0.91
N LEU A 75 8.86 -17.77 0.50
CA LEU A 75 7.95 -18.49 1.41
C LEU A 75 8.31 -19.97 1.56
N LEU A 76 9.34 -20.47 0.84
CA LEU A 76 9.74 -21.87 0.89
C LEU A 76 9.97 -22.34 2.33
N ASN A 77 9.05 -23.16 2.85
CA ASN A 77 9.05 -23.63 4.23
C ASN A 77 9.20 -22.50 5.28
N ALA A 78 8.70 -21.31 4.96
CA ALA A 78 8.85 -20.11 5.78
C ALA A 78 10.30 -19.72 6.13
N LYS A 79 11.27 -20.09 5.27
CA LYS A 79 12.70 -19.87 5.54
C LYS A 79 13.06 -18.39 5.68
N TYR A 80 12.58 -17.54 4.78
CA TYR A 80 12.94 -16.12 4.73
C TYR A 80 11.84 -15.21 5.28
N ILE A 81 10.57 -15.56 5.02
CA ILE A 81 9.40 -14.89 5.57
C ILE A 81 8.21 -15.86 5.62
N ASN A 82 7.34 -15.74 6.64
CA ASN A 82 6.19 -16.63 6.84
C ASN A 82 5.07 -16.40 5.81
N GLU A 83 4.78 -15.14 5.51
CA GLU A 83 3.79 -14.74 4.52
C GLU A 83 4.10 -13.35 3.96
N ILE A 84 3.65 -13.08 2.73
CA ILE A 84 3.73 -11.71 2.19
C ILE A 84 2.72 -10.84 2.95
N PRO A 85 3.19 -9.74 3.60
CA PRO A 85 2.30 -8.85 4.34
C PRO A 85 1.39 -8.07 3.38
N MET A 86 0.27 -7.59 3.89
CA MET A 86 -0.65 -6.75 3.10
C MET A 86 -0.03 -5.38 2.81
N ALA A 87 -0.04 -4.98 1.54
CA ALA A 87 0.08 -3.59 1.14
C ALA A 87 -1.25 -2.87 1.47
N LYS A 88 -1.20 -1.93 2.41
CA LYS A 88 -2.31 -1.08 2.82
C LYS A 88 -2.13 0.31 2.22
N LEU A 89 -2.77 0.57 1.09
CA LEU A 89 -2.59 1.84 0.39
C LEU A 89 -3.69 2.83 0.85
N PRO A 90 -3.34 4.10 1.11
CA PRO A 90 -4.33 5.12 1.47
C PRO A 90 -5.32 5.38 0.32
N THR A 91 -6.54 5.79 0.69
CA THR A 91 -7.72 6.06 -0.17
C THR A 91 -8.59 4.86 -0.62
N THR A 92 -9.78 5.19 -1.13
CA THR A 92 -10.95 4.32 -1.34
C THR A 92 -10.96 3.55 -2.67
N GLY A 93 -9.87 3.59 -3.44
CA GLY A 93 -9.81 3.01 -4.79
C GLY A 93 -9.12 1.65 -4.89
N HIS A 94 -8.40 1.22 -3.85
CA HIS A 94 -7.57 0.02 -3.86
C HIS A 94 -7.91 -0.89 -2.68
N ALA A 95 -8.10 -2.18 -2.94
CA ALA A 95 -8.19 -3.18 -1.87
C ALA A 95 -6.80 -3.46 -1.30
N ASP A 96 -6.74 -3.72 0.02
CA ASP A 96 -5.52 -4.24 0.65
C ASP A 96 -5.15 -5.57 -0.04
N SER A 97 -3.88 -5.74 -0.43
CA SER A 97 -3.44 -6.88 -1.24
C SER A 97 -2.11 -7.46 -0.77
N LYS A 98 -1.98 -8.79 -0.87
CA LYS A 98 -0.72 -9.53 -0.69
C LYS A 98 -0.07 -9.92 -2.02
N VAL A 99 -0.72 -9.61 -3.14
CA VAL A 99 -0.27 -10.01 -4.48
C VAL A 99 1.03 -9.31 -4.83
N VAL A 100 2.00 -10.08 -5.34
CA VAL A 100 3.26 -9.60 -5.89
C VAL A 100 3.20 -9.74 -7.40
N MET A 101 3.29 -8.61 -8.10
CA MET A 101 3.48 -8.56 -9.54
C MET A 101 4.97 -8.61 -9.84
N THR A 102 5.38 -9.53 -10.72
CA THR A 102 6.78 -9.72 -11.10
C THR A 102 7.04 -9.11 -12.48
N PHE A 103 8.12 -8.33 -12.60
CA PHE A 103 8.48 -7.58 -13.81
C PHE A 103 9.88 -7.95 -14.30
N SER A 104 9.96 -8.37 -15.56
CA SER A 104 11.19 -8.85 -16.19
C SER A 104 11.81 -7.86 -17.19
N SER A 105 11.52 -6.56 -17.10
CA SER A 105 12.14 -5.54 -17.97
C SER A 105 12.27 -4.18 -17.30
N ALA A 106 13.24 -3.39 -17.77
CA ALA A 106 13.65 -2.10 -17.22
C ALA A 106 12.63 -0.97 -17.35
N SER A 107 11.73 -1.06 -18.33
CA SER A 107 10.85 0.03 -18.72
C SER A 107 9.50 -0.08 -18.01
N VAL A 108 9.40 0.53 -16.83
CA VAL A 108 8.12 0.98 -16.29
C VAL A 108 7.89 2.42 -16.79
N SER A 109 7.74 2.56 -18.10
CA SER A 109 7.27 3.82 -18.70
C SER A 109 5.91 3.54 -19.33
N GLY A 110 4.84 3.82 -18.57
CA GLY A 110 3.48 3.82 -19.10
C GLY A 110 2.51 2.77 -18.55
N VAL A 111 2.77 2.16 -17.38
CA VAL A 111 1.88 1.10 -16.86
C VAL A 111 1.42 1.40 -15.44
N PHE A 112 0.81 2.57 -15.22
CA PHE A 112 0.00 2.81 -14.02
C PHE A 112 -1.14 3.77 -14.35
N ASP A 113 -1.99 3.39 -15.31
CA ASP A 113 -3.24 4.09 -15.59
C ASP A 113 -4.39 3.05 -15.57
N PRO A 114 -5.45 3.21 -14.76
CA PRO A 114 -6.59 2.28 -14.73
C PRO A 114 -7.41 2.19 -16.03
N GLY A 115 -6.91 2.69 -17.18
CA GLY A 115 -7.70 2.85 -18.40
C GLY A 115 -6.97 2.74 -19.75
N THR A 116 -5.70 2.34 -19.82
CA THR A 116 -5.01 2.23 -21.12
C THR A 116 -4.66 0.79 -21.50
N THR A 117 -5.41 0.27 -22.48
CA THR A 117 -5.10 -0.97 -23.21
C THR A 117 -3.89 -0.73 -24.13
N GLY A 118 -2.68 -0.98 -23.62
CA GLY A 118 -1.43 -0.88 -24.36
C GLY A 118 -0.54 -2.09 -24.11
N THR A 119 0.01 -2.68 -25.16
CA THR A 119 0.68 -3.99 -25.18
C THR A 119 1.85 -4.08 -24.18
N GLY A 120 1.71 -4.97 -23.18
CA GLY A 120 2.77 -5.34 -22.24
C GLY A 120 2.41 -5.22 -20.76
N VAL A 121 1.20 -4.77 -20.43
CA VAL A 121 0.69 -4.78 -19.06
C VAL A 121 0.33 -6.21 -18.69
N VAL A 122 1.00 -6.79 -17.69
CA VAL A 122 0.39 -7.89 -16.94
C VAL A 122 -0.83 -7.28 -16.27
N GLU A 123 -2.00 -7.54 -16.85
CA GLU A 123 -3.30 -7.24 -16.26
C GLU A 123 -3.19 -7.61 -14.78
N ASN A 124 -3.30 -6.61 -13.90
CA ASN A 124 -3.47 -6.87 -12.50
C ASN A 124 -4.62 -7.89 -12.36
N PRO A 125 -4.39 -9.10 -11.82
CA PRO A 125 -5.42 -10.13 -11.76
C PRO A 125 -6.62 -9.71 -10.89
N LEU A 126 -6.54 -8.56 -10.22
CA LEU A 126 -7.57 -7.98 -9.38
C LEU A 126 -8.49 -6.96 -10.10
N GLY A 127 -8.24 -6.65 -11.39
CA GLY A 127 -9.03 -5.64 -12.12
C GLY A 127 -8.85 -4.20 -11.61
N THR A 128 -9.34 -3.24 -12.41
CA THR A 128 -9.42 -1.78 -12.22
C THR A 128 -8.66 -1.19 -11.02
N GLY A 129 -7.40 -0.79 -11.22
CA GLY A 129 -6.60 -0.06 -10.22
C GLY A 129 -6.12 -0.93 -9.06
N GLY A 130 -5.17 -1.83 -9.28
CA GLY A 130 -4.65 -2.70 -8.23
C GLY A 130 -3.59 -2.03 -7.36
N GLY A 131 -3.89 -1.84 -6.08
CA GLY A 131 -2.86 -1.66 -5.07
C GLY A 131 -2.21 -3.01 -4.72
N GLY A 132 -0.88 -3.07 -4.58
CA GLY A 132 -0.19 -4.32 -4.26
C GLY A 132 1.32 -4.17 -4.15
N TRP A 133 2.05 -5.26 -4.40
CA TRP A 133 3.50 -5.27 -4.46
C TRP A 133 4.01 -5.45 -5.88
N ALA A 134 5.17 -4.87 -6.18
CA ALA A 134 5.91 -5.11 -7.40
C ALA A 134 7.33 -5.57 -7.09
N TYR A 135 7.81 -6.54 -7.86
CA TYR A 135 9.14 -7.11 -7.76
C TYR A 135 9.81 -7.18 -9.13
N PHE A 136 11.08 -6.77 -9.22
CA PHE A 136 11.85 -6.77 -10.45
C PHE A 136 12.84 -7.95 -10.46
N ASN A 137 12.56 -8.95 -11.29
CA ASN A 137 13.24 -10.25 -11.28
C ASN A 137 14.33 -10.40 -12.35
N ASP A 138 14.50 -9.42 -13.25
CA ASP A 138 15.42 -9.53 -14.38
C ASP A 138 16.87 -9.18 -13.97
N PRO A 139 17.79 -10.17 -13.93
CA PRO A 139 19.19 -9.93 -13.59
C PRO A 139 19.95 -9.15 -14.67
N THR A 140 19.42 -9.07 -15.89
CA THR A 140 20.06 -8.31 -16.99
C THR A 140 19.90 -6.80 -16.81
N VAL A 141 18.97 -6.36 -15.95
CA VAL A 141 18.74 -4.95 -15.61
C VAL A 141 19.24 -4.65 -14.20
N SER A 142 20.56 -4.61 -14.05
CA SER A 142 21.24 -4.45 -12.75
C SER A 142 20.81 -3.23 -11.92
N ALA A 143 20.30 -2.17 -12.54
CA ALA A 143 19.85 -0.97 -11.84
C ALA A 143 18.59 -1.19 -10.98
N ILE A 144 17.76 -2.19 -11.31
CA ILE A 144 16.48 -2.45 -10.63
C ILE A 144 16.31 -3.90 -10.19
N TRP A 145 17.19 -4.82 -10.58
CA TRP A 145 17.12 -6.22 -10.16
C TRP A 145 17.07 -6.37 -8.63
N GLY A 146 16.16 -7.21 -8.14
CA GLY A 146 15.97 -7.43 -6.70
C GLY A 146 15.14 -6.34 -6.02
N THR A 147 14.67 -5.34 -6.76
CA THR A 147 13.88 -4.24 -6.21
C THR A 147 12.47 -4.73 -5.88
N PHE A 148 12.02 -4.41 -4.66
CA PHE A 148 10.67 -4.65 -4.19
C PHE A 148 10.04 -3.33 -3.73
N VAL A 149 8.85 -3.02 -4.24
CA VAL A 149 8.14 -1.75 -4.01
C VAL A 149 6.64 -1.97 -3.84
N ALA A 150 5.98 -1.02 -3.18
CA ALA A 150 4.54 -0.92 -3.27
C ALA A 150 4.17 -0.48 -4.70
N ASN A 151 3.12 -1.05 -5.27
CA ASN A 151 2.62 -0.68 -6.58
C ASN A 151 1.28 0.04 -6.42
N CYS A 152 1.24 1.33 -6.73
CA CYS A 152 0.03 2.14 -6.72
C CYS A 152 0.19 3.46 -7.50
N VAL A 153 -0.93 4.03 -7.95
CA VAL A 153 -1.04 5.30 -8.72
C VAL A 153 -1.12 6.57 -7.86
N HIS A 154 -1.26 6.42 -6.55
CA HIS A 154 -1.42 7.54 -5.63
C HIS A 154 -0.10 8.17 -5.19
N GLU A 155 -0.17 9.44 -4.80
CA GLU A 155 0.92 10.11 -4.08
C GLU A 155 0.93 9.70 -2.59
N ASP A 156 2.12 9.61 -2.00
CA ASP A 156 2.27 9.44 -0.55
C ASP A 156 1.85 10.70 0.23
N ILE A 157 1.86 10.68 1.56
CA ILE A 157 1.55 11.88 2.38
C ILE A 157 2.48 13.08 2.14
N LYS A 158 3.60 12.91 1.41
CA LYS A 158 4.54 13.95 1.02
C LYS A 158 4.32 14.43 -0.43
N GLY A 159 3.31 13.90 -1.14
CA GLY A 159 3.03 14.24 -2.54
C GLY A 159 3.94 13.52 -3.55
N GLN A 160 4.60 12.44 -3.16
CA GLN A 160 5.50 11.69 -4.05
C GLN A 160 4.74 10.52 -4.70
N SER A 161 4.67 10.52 -6.02
CA SER A 161 4.14 9.41 -6.82
C SER A 161 5.26 8.46 -7.23
N LEU A 162 4.95 7.15 -7.30
CA LEU A 162 5.84 6.13 -7.83
C LEU A 162 5.88 6.10 -9.38
N THR A 163 5.12 6.96 -10.07
CA THR A 163 4.93 6.91 -11.52
C THR A 163 6.04 7.56 -12.36
N GLY A 164 7.14 7.98 -11.76
CA GLY A 164 8.31 8.49 -12.49
C GLY A 164 9.29 7.38 -12.86
N ASN A 165 9.96 7.50 -14.02
CA ASN A 165 11.12 6.71 -14.46
C ASN A 165 12.36 6.90 -13.56
N GLN A 166 12.13 6.79 -12.26
CA GLN A 166 13.07 7.01 -11.20
C GLN A 166 12.93 5.80 -10.28
N ALA A 167 13.80 4.83 -10.54
CA ALA A 167 14.38 3.99 -9.50
C ALA A 167 15.19 4.85 -8.48
N THR A 168 14.75 6.07 -8.18
CA THR A 168 15.13 6.76 -6.95
C THR A 168 14.18 6.19 -5.92
N TRP A 169 14.60 5.05 -5.37
CA TRP A 169 14.26 4.53 -4.07
C TRP A 169 13.26 5.42 -3.34
N SER A 170 12.04 4.93 -3.13
CA SER A 170 11.22 5.48 -2.06
C SER A 170 12.01 5.23 -0.76
N THR A 171 12.81 6.23 -0.41
CA THR A 171 13.15 6.53 0.97
C THR A 171 11.86 7.04 1.57
N PHE A 172 11.03 6.06 1.95
CA PHE A 172 10.11 6.31 3.02
C PHE A 172 10.86 6.75 4.27
#